data_AF-A0A956ZTK2-F1
#
_entry.id   AF-A0A956ZTK2-F1
#
_cell.length_a   1.000
_cell.length_b   1.000
_cell.length_c   1.000
_cell.angle_alpha   90.00
_cell.angle_beta   90.00
_cell.angle_gamma   90.00
#
_symmetry.space_group_name_H-M   'P 1'
#
loop_
_entity.id
_entity.type
_entity.pdbx_description
1 polymer ?
#
loop_
_entity_poly.entity_id
_entity_poly.type
_entity_poly.pdbx_seq_one_letter_code
_entity_poly.pdbx_strand_id
1 'polypeptide(L)'
;MKRFAPLLALFAFIAPSLVAAQTPEVIAGLQVIAERQYAAETTGTLDTTQDAVYLASARVYLFDNEESAKPVWETLIAVEAIENDLGDAAGDTIVRDDLEDIGDQAVAISVAVDLQDNQSAVYRTVVTQRGAMIVTVTVIAGSEDSAGIVDTIAAAMIARDPTTAIAKYDGNGNSTGGVWDVFLPKDAEELTGITAYLDKETRPAGN
;
A
#
# COMPACT_ATOMS: atom_id res chain seq x y z
N MET A 1 -36.41 10.17 -2.42
CA MET A 1 -35.56 9.20 -1.68
C MET A 1 -34.63 8.56 -2.70
N LYS A 2 -33.43 9.14 -2.89
CA LYS A 2 -32.42 8.58 -3.79
C LYS A 2 -31.74 7.42 -3.05
N ARG A 3 -31.62 6.29 -3.73
CA ARG A 3 -31.12 5.03 -3.18
C ARG A 3 -29.63 5.15 -2.95
N PHE A 4 -29.20 4.85 -1.74
CA PHE A 4 -27.80 4.67 -1.32
C PHE A 4 -27.13 3.65 -2.24
N ALA A 5 -26.17 4.09 -3.06
CA ALA A 5 -25.15 3.19 -3.59
C ALA A 5 -24.08 3.08 -2.48
N PRO A 6 -23.92 1.91 -1.84
CA PRO A 6 -23.12 1.80 -0.63
C PRO A 6 -21.65 2.06 -0.97
N LEU A 7 -20.95 2.75 -0.06
CA LEU A 7 -19.50 2.89 0.03
C LEU A 7 -18.71 1.59 -0.29
N LEU A 8 -19.36 0.43 -0.16
CA LEU A 8 -18.89 -0.87 -0.66
C LEU A 8 -18.37 -0.83 -2.11
N ALA A 9 -18.87 0.06 -2.98
CA ALA A 9 -18.37 0.19 -4.34
C ALA A 9 -16.95 0.80 -4.36
N LEU A 10 -16.62 1.74 -3.47
CA LEU A 10 -15.27 2.29 -3.33
C LEU A 10 -14.33 1.27 -2.66
N PHE A 11 -14.83 0.52 -1.67
CA PHE A 11 -14.09 -0.62 -1.08
C PHE A 11 -13.88 -1.79 -2.04
N ALA A 12 -14.78 -1.99 -3.02
CA ALA A 12 -14.64 -3.01 -4.06
C ALA A 12 -13.58 -2.64 -5.13
N PHE A 13 -13.13 -1.38 -5.18
CA PHE A 13 -11.98 -0.99 -6.01
C PHE A 13 -10.63 -1.24 -5.33
N ILE A 14 -10.59 -1.54 -4.02
CA ILE A 14 -9.33 -1.76 -3.26
C ILE A 14 -9.01 -3.26 -3.08
N ALA A 15 -9.89 -4.18 -3.50
CA ALA A 15 -9.52 -5.60 -3.66
C ALA A 15 -10.37 -6.27 -4.76
N PRO A 16 -9.76 -6.91 -5.78
CA PRO A 16 -8.42 -7.51 -5.81
C PRO A 16 -7.44 -6.77 -6.72
N SER A 17 -6.22 -6.58 -6.19
CA SER A 17 -4.93 -6.57 -6.90
C SER A 17 -5.02 -6.88 -8.39
N LEU A 18 -4.66 -5.91 -9.22
CA LEU A 18 -4.50 -6.06 -10.67
C LEU A 18 -3.36 -7.02 -11.07
N VAL A 19 -2.83 -7.81 -10.13
CA VAL A 19 -2.17 -9.11 -10.43
C VAL A 19 -3.13 -10.02 -11.22
N ALA A 20 -4.45 -9.81 -11.18
CA ALA A 20 -5.40 -10.61 -11.97
C ALA A 20 -5.55 -10.18 -13.45
N ALA A 21 -5.17 -8.95 -13.85
CA ALA A 21 -5.29 -8.51 -15.24
C ALA A 21 -3.94 -8.43 -15.99
N GLN A 22 -2.84 -8.51 -15.25
CA GLN A 22 -1.54 -8.95 -15.74
C GLN A 22 -0.92 -9.78 -14.63
N THR A 23 -1.16 -11.10 -14.57
CA THR A 23 -0.14 -11.96 -13.96
C THR A 23 1.09 -11.70 -14.81
N PRO A 24 2.08 -10.94 -14.32
CA PRO A 24 3.23 -10.66 -15.14
C PRO A 24 3.85 -12.05 -15.34
N GLU A 25 4.03 -12.42 -16.60
CA GLU A 25 4.91 -13.50 -16.99
C GLU A 25 6.11 -13.49 -16.04
N VAL A 26 6.28 -14.55 -15.26
CA VAL A 26 7.44 -14.85 -14.39
C VAL A 26 8.36 -13.63 -14.20
N ILE A 27 8.05 -12.76 -13.23
CA ILE A 27 8.95 -11.64 -12.94
C ILE A 27 10.29 -12.26 -12.50
N ALA A 28 11.31 -12.09 -13.33
CA ALA A 28 12.59 -12.75 -13.14
C ALA A 28 13.20 -12.41 -11.79
N GLY A 29 13.40 -13.43 -10.96
CA GLY A 29 13.97 -13.31 -9.62
C GLY A 29 13.00 -12.79 -8.55
N LEU A 30 11.70 -12.64 -8.82
CA LEU A 30 10.71 -12.38 -7.77
C LEU A 30 10.57 -13.62 -6.87
N GLN A 31 10.71 -13.43 -5.56
CA GLN A 31 10.61 -14.49 -4.56
C GLN A 31 9.23 -14.52 -3.90
N VAL A 32 8.73 -13.35 -3.50
CA VAL A 32 7.45 -13.23 -2.81
C VAL A 32 6.89 -11.81 -2.93
N ILE A 33 5.56 -11.74 -3.01
CA ILE A 33 4.79 -10.53 -2.76
C ILE A 33 4.01 -10.77 -1.48
N ALA A 34 4.28 -9.97 -0.44
CA ALA A 34 3.52 -9.97 0.80
C ALA A 34 2.73 -8.66 0.90
N GLU A 35 1.47 -8.72 1.31
CA GLU A 35 0.60 -7.55 1.51
C GLU A 35 -0.01 -7.62 2.91
N ARG A 36 -0.07 -6.48 3.60
CA ARG A 36 -0.84 -6.27 4.84
C ARG A 36 -1.75 -5.07 4.67
N GLN A 37 -3.03 -5.26 4.96
CA GLN A 37 -4.04 -4.20 4.96
C GLN A 37 -4.38 -3.78 6.38
N TYR A 38 -4.58 -2.48 6.55
CA TYR A 38 -4.93 -1.83 7.80
C TYR A 38 -6.19 -0.99 7.60
N ALA A 39 -7.02 -0.91 8.64
CA ALA A 39 -8.21 -0.09 8.66
C ALA A 39 -8.23 0.75 9.93
N ALA A 40 -8.95 1.88 9.88
CA ALA A 40 -9.21 2.69 11.06
C ALA A 40 -9.76 1.84 12.22
N GLU A 41 -9.35 2.14 13.45
CA GLU A 41 -9.77 1.41 14.67
C GLU A 41 -11.27 1.57 15.02
N THR A 42 -12.07 2.20 14.18
CA THR A 42 -13.47 2.51 14.48
C THR A 42 -14.36 1.27 14.45
N THR A 43 -15.10 1.02 15.54
CA THR A 43 -16.06 -0.09 15.68
C THR A 43 -17.40 0.15 14.95
N GLY A 44 -17.43 0.91 13.85
CA GLY A 44 -18.67 1.42 13.24
C GLY A 44 -18.55 1.80 11.76
N THR A 45 -19.49 2.64 11.28
CA THR A 45 -19.44 3.22 9.93
C THR A 45 -18.29 4.21 9.84
N LEU A 46 -17.48 4.11 8.77
CA LEU A 46 -16.39 5.04 8.47
C LEU A 46 -16.95 6.47 8.41
N ASP A 47 -16.46 7.35 9.28
CA ASP A 47 -16.81 8.76 9.27
C ASP A 47 -15.80 9.54 8.42
N THR A 48 -16.15 9.72 7.15
CA THR A 48 -15.32 10.42 6.16
C THR A 48 -15.31 11.95 6.35
N THR A 49 -15.93 12.46 7.41
CA THR A 49 -15.76 13.87 7.83
C THR A 49 -14.58 14.07 8.77
N GLN A 50 -14.00 12.99 9.31
CA GLN A 50 -12.88 13.07 10.23
C GLN A 50 -11.56 13.15 9.47
N ASP A 51 -10.67 14.00 9.96
CA ASP A 51 -9.29 14.01 9.52
C ASP A 51 -8.55 12.82 10.12
N ALA A 52 -8.58 11.69 9.41
CA ALA A 52 -7.97 10.44 9.81
C ALA A 52 -7.59 9.58 8.59
N VAL A 53 -6.78 8.55 8.82
CA VAL A 53 -6.58 7.47 7.86
C VAL A 53 -7.79 6.55 7.88
N TYR A 54 -8.39 6.31 6.72
CA TYR A 54 -9.52 5.40 6.58
C TYR A 54 -9.06 3.97 6.30
N LEU A 55 -8.07 3.85 5.41
CA LEU A 55 -7.49 2.60 4.97
C LEU A 55 -6.01 2.79 4.69
N ALA A 56 -5.21 1.75 4.96
CA ALA A 56 -3.85 1.65 4.50
C ALA A 56 -3.57 0.25 3.94
N SER A 57 -2.66 0.16 2.98
CA SER A 57 -2.14 -1.09 2.44
C SER A 57 -0.64 -0.98 2.33
N ALA A 58 0.10 -1.96 2.85
CA ALA A 58 1.53 -2.07 2.65
C ALA A 58 1.83 -3.35 1.87
N ARG A 59 2.72 -3.28 0.88
CA ARG A 59 3.20 -4.42 0.11
C ARG A 59 4.71 -4.46 0.10
N VAL A 60 5.25 -5.66 0.14
CA VAL A 60 6.68 -5.95 0.02
C VAL A 60 6.88 -6.88 -1.17
N TYR A 61 7.68 -6.45 -2.13
CA TYR A 61 8.17 -7.24 -3.25
C TYR A 61 9.62 -7.58 -2.96
N LEU A 62 9.89 -8.87 -2.72
CA LEU A 62 11.24 -9.35 -2.46
C LEU A 62 11.77 -10.10 -3.68
N PHE A 63 12.96 -9.71 -4.12
CA PHE A 63 13.68 -10.29 -5.25
C PHE A 63 14.94 -11.04 -4.79
N ASP A 64 15.51 -11.84 -5.70
CA ASP A 64 16.78 -12.54 -5.49
C ASP A 64 17.97 -11.57 -5.34
N ASN A 65 17.91 -10.45 -6.06
CA ASN A 65 18.96 -9.44 -6.10
C ASN A 65 18.38 -8.09 -6.58
N GLU A 66 19.16 -7.03 -6.42
CA GLU A 66 18.80 -5.68 -6.82
C GLU A 66 18.60 -5.53 -8.34
N GLU A 67 19.35 -6.27 -9.16
CA GLU A 67 19.23 -6.20 -10.63
C GLU A 67 17.86 -6.69 -11.10
N SER A 68 17.30 -7.72 -10.45
CA SER A 68 15.94 -8.22 -10.67
C SER A 68 14.85 -7.22 -10.23
N ALA A 69 15.11 -6.41 -9.19
CA ALA A 69 14.14 -5.44 -8.69
C ALA A 69 14.03 -4.19 -9.59
N LYS A 70 15.14 -3.74 -10.20
CA LYS A 70 15.23 -2.50 -10.99
C LYS A 70 14.17 -2.34 -12.09
N PRO A 71 13.87 -3.35 -12.93
CA PRO A 71 12.84 -3.20 -13.96
C PRO A 71 11.42 -3.08 -13.40
N VAL A 72 11.19 -3.62 -12.20
CA VAL A 72 9.87 -3.62 -11.54
C VAL A 72 9.60 -2.29 -10.85
N TRP A 73 10.62 -1.61 -10.33
CA TRP A 73 10.53 -0.27 -9.78
C TRP A 73 9.75 0.70 -10.67
N GLU A 74 10.22 0.89 -11.91
CA GLU A 74 9.57 1.79 -12.88
C GLU A 74 8.14 1.35 -13.21
N THR A 75 7.94 0.03 -13.30
CA THR A 75 6.62 -0.54 -13.57
C THR A 75 5.65 -0.27 -12.42
N LEU A 76 6.09 -0.40 -11.16
CA LEU A 76 5.27 -0.14 -9.99
C LEU A 76 4.89 1.34 -9.89
N ILE A 77 5.82 2.26 -10.14
CA ILE A 77 5.51 3.69 -10.19
C ILE A 77 4.44 3.98 -11.25
N ALA A 78 4.58 3.41 -12.44
CA ALA A 78 3.61 3.59 -13.52
C ALA A 78 2.24 2.97 -13.18
N VAL A 79 2.21 1.77 -12.61
CA VAL A 79 0.97 1.09 -12.21
C VAL A 79 0.28 1.89 -11.10
N GLU A 80 0.98 2.28 -10.05
CA GLU A 80 0.41 3.06 -8.96
C GLU A 80 -0.07 4.43 -9.49
N ALA A 81 0.68 5.08 -10.39
CA ALA A 81 0.22 6.32 -11.04
C ALA A 81 -1.05 6.14 -11.91
N ILE A 82 -1.21 4.98 -12.57
CA ILE A 82 -2.38 4.66 -13.42
C ILE A 82 -3.56 4.17 -12.58
N GLU A 83 -3.34 3.38 -11.53
CA GLU A 83 -4.39 3.01 -10.56
C GLU A 83 -4.95 4.27 -9.86
N ASN A 84 -4.14 5.32 -9.77
CA ASN A 84 -4.52 6.64 -9.27
C ASN A 84 -5.19 7.55 -10.32
N ASP A 85 -5.09 7.22 -11.61
CA ASP A 85 -5.87 7.83 -12.69
C ASP A 85 -7.26 7.17 -12.76
N LEU A 86 -7.99 7.25 -11.64
CA LEU A 86 -9.37 6.78 -11.48
C LEU A 86 -10.26 7.46 -12.55
N GLY A 87 -10.37 6.79 -13.70
CA GLY A 87 -10.65 7.39 -15.01
C GLY A 87 -11.88 8.28 -15.12
N ASP A 88 -11.84 9.24 -16.06
CA ASP A 88 -12.86 10.24 -16.44
C ASP A 88 -13.54 11.04 -15.30
N ALA A 89 -13.26 10.71 -14.03
CA ALA A 89 -13.74 11.36 -12.82
C ALA A 89 -12.68 12.25 -12.16
N ALA A 90 -11.41 12.10 -12.53
CA ALA A 90 -10.31 12.93 -12.03
C ALA A 90 -10.32 14.32 -12.69
N GLY A 91 -10.88 15.30 -12.00
CA GLY A 91 -10.60 16.71 -12.27
C GLY A 91 -9.20 17.14 -11.81
N ASP A 92 -8.43 16.27 -11.14
CA ASP A 92 -7.41 16.69 -10.18
C ASP A 92 -5.98 16.25 -10.51
N THR A 93 -5.05 17.09 -10.03
CA THR A 93 -3.63 17.07 -10.33
C THR A 93 -2.95 15.91 -9.63
N ILE A 94 -2.35 14.99 -10.39
CA ILE A 94 -1.42 13.99 -9.83
C ILE A 94 -0.16 14.74 -9.38
N VAL A 95 0.15 14.68 -8.09
CA VAL A 95 1.38 15.24 -7.52
C VAL A 95 2.37 14.10 -7.31
N ARG A 96 3.62 14.31 -7.77
CA ARG A 96 4.72 13.38 -7.59
C ARG A 96 5.85 14.09 -6.85
N ASP A 97 6.27 13.51 -5.73
CA ASP A 97 7.36 14.01 -4.90
C ASP A 97 8.46 12.95 -4.80
N ASP A 98 9.70 13.32 -5.13
CA ASP A 98 10.86 12.44 -4.86
C ASP A 98 11.25 12.58 -3.38
N LEU A 99 11.43 11.45 -2.68
CA LEU A 99 11.75 11.42 -1.25
C LEU A 99 13.23 11.02 -1.07
N GLU A 100 14.06 11.98 -0.68
CA GLU A 100 15.52 11.79 -0.63
C GLU A 100 16.02 10.93 0.55
N ASP A 101 15.24 10.81 1.62
CA ASP A 101 15.67 10.20 2.89
C ASP A 101 15.10 8.78 3.13
N ILE A 102 14.48 8.15 2.13
CA ILE A 102 13.80 6.85 2.27
C ILE A 102 14.38 5.81 1.31
N GLY A 103 15.09 4.82 1.85
CA GLY A 103 15.70 3.74 1.07
C GLY A 103 16.85 4.22 0.18
N ASP A 104 17.11 3.47 -0.90
CA ASP A 104 18.06 3.86 -1.97
C ASP A 104 17.40 4.84 -2.96
N GLN A 105 16.08 4.70 -3.13
CA GLN A 105 15.23 5.60 -3.90
C GLN A 105 13.79 5.50 -3.39
N ALA A 106 13.07 6.63 -3.40
CA ALA A 106 11.68 6.71 -3.01
C ALA A 106 10.93 7.79 -3.78
N VAL A 107 9.67 7.53 -4.06
CA VAL A 107 8.73 8.48 -4.67
C VAL A 107 7.38 8.38 -3.98
N ALA A 108 6.77 9.53 -3.73
CA ALA A 108 5.38 9.63 -3.34
C ALA A 108 4.51 10.10 -4.52
N ILE A 109 3.33 9.53 -4.62
CA ILE A 109 2.29 9.92 -5.58
C ILE A 109 1.05 10.25 -4.77
N SER A 110 0.48 11.44 -4.97
CA SER A 110 -0.74 11.89 -4.29
C SER A 110 -1.79 12.33 -5.29
N VAL A 111 -3.05 11.98 -4.99
CA VAL A 111 -4.22 12.34 -5.78
C VAL A 111 -5.36 12.72 -4.84
N ALA A 112 -6.01 13.85 -5.12
CA ALA A 112 -7.27 14.20 -4.47
C ALA A 112 -8.39 13.35 -5.07
N VAL A 113 -9.23 12.79 -4.21
CA VAL A 113 -10.33 11.91 -4.59
C VAL A 113 -11.63 12.52 -4.09
N ASP A 114 -12.54 12.81 -5.01
CA ASP A 114 -13.90 13.19 -4.66
C ASP A 114 -14.67 11.99 -4.09
N LEU A 115 -15.13 12.13 -2.86
CA LEU A 115 -16.07 11.21 -2.21
C LEU A 115 -17.51 11.65 -2.45
N GLN A 116 -18.48 10.81 -2.05
CA GLN A 116 -19.89 11.19 -2.09
C GLN A 116 -20.15 12.40 -1.16
N ASP A 117 -21.25 13.13 -1.42
CA ASP A 117 -21.72 14.23 -0.57
C ASP A 117 -20.75 15.43 -0.43
N ASN A 118 -20.00 15.76 -1.50
CA ASN A 118 -19.03 16.88 -1.56
C ASN A 118 -17.88 16.76 -0.54
N GLN A 119 -17.52 15.54 -0.16
CA GLN A 119 -16.32 15.29 0.63
C GLN A 119 -15.16 14.97 -0.29
N SER A 120 -13.94 15.26 0.15
CA SER A 120 -12.72 14.84 -0.54
C SER A 120 -11.88 13.98 0.39
N ALA A 121 -11.09 13.10 -0.21
CA ALA A 121 -10.04 12.35 0.45
C ALA A 121 -8.73 12.53 -0.31
N VAL A 122 -7.62 12.18 0.33
CA VAL A 122 -6.32 12.10 -0.29
C VAL A 122 -5.96 10.62 -0.39
N TYR A 123 -5.72 10.18 -1.62
CA TYR A 123 -5.01 8.95 -1.88
C TYR A 123 -3.52 9.28 -1.98
N ARG A 124 -2.67 8.61 -1.19
CA ARG A 124 -1.21 8.76 -1.29
C ARG A 124 -0.54 7.39 -1.27
N THR A 125 0.36 7.15 -2.23
CA THR A 125 1.23 5.98 -2.26
C THR A 125 2.68 6.41 -2.20
N VAL A 126 3.48 5.76 -1.35
CA VAL A 126 4.94 5.80 -1.39
C VAL A 126 5.45 4.48 -1.94
N VAL A 127 6.31 4.55 -2.96
CA VAL A 127 7.09 3.44 -3.49
C VAL A 127 8.54 3.68 -3.09
N THR A 128 9.19 2.74 -2.41
CA THR A 128 10.60 2.84 -2.02
C THR A 128 11.34 1.51 -2.24
N GLN A 129 12.61 1.59 -2.59
CA GLN A 129 13.47 0.44 -2.82
C GLN A 129 14.71 0.48 -1.94
N ARG A 130 15.13 -0.69 -1.45
CA ARG A 130 16.43 -0.93 -0.84
C ARG A 130 16.99 -2.27 -1.31
N GLY A 131 18.06 -2.24 -2.09
CA GLY A 131 18.63 -3.44 -2.71
C GLY A 131 17.59 -4.27 -3.47
N ALA A 132 17.40 -5.52 -3.06
CA ALA A 132 16.46 -6.46 -3.68
C ALA A 132 15.01 -6.34 -3.18
N MET A 133 14.69 -5.35 -2.35
CA MET A 133 13.36 -5.18 -1.75
C MET A 133 12.72 -3.89 -2.23
N ILE A 134 11.48 -3.97 -2.71
CA ILE A 134 10.62 -2.82 -2.97
C ILE A 134 9.47 -2.85 -1.98
N VAL A 135 9.19 -1.73 -1.33
CA VAL A 135 8.04 -1.53 -0.45
C VAL A 135 7.12 -0.52 -1.10
N THR A 136 5.83 -0.84 -1.16
CA THR A 136 4.78 0.15 -1.44
C THR A 136 3.92 0.31 -0.20
N VAL A 137 3.60 1.55 0.15
CA VAL A 137 2.61 1.85 1.19
C VAL A 137 1.63 2.84 0.61
N THR A 138 0.35 2.54 0.75
CA THR A 138 -0.76 3.31 0.21
C THR A 138 -1.72 3.65 1.34
N VAL A 139 -2.25 4.87 1.34
CA VAL A 139 -3.29 5.31 2.28
C VAL A 139 -4.41 6.04 1.56
N ILE A 140 -5.62 5.94 2.11
CA ILE A 140 -6.72 6.86 1.85
C ILE A 140 -7.03 7.58 3.16
N ALA A 141 -6.96 8.91 3.15
CA ALA A 141 -7.14 9.72 4.33
C ALA A 141 -8.03 10.94 4.07
N GLY A 142 -8.57 11.55 5.12
CA GLY A 142 -9.41 12.75 5.03
C GLY A 142 -8.66 14.03 4.65
N SER A 143 -7.32 14.04 4.75
CA SER A 143 -6.48 15.20 4.44
C SER A 143 -5.08 14.79 3.99
N GLU A 144 -4.31 15.76 3.48
CA GLU A 144 -2.89 15.58 3.17
C GLU A 144 -2.06 15.31 4.44
N ASP A 145 -2.38 15.96 5.56
CA ASP A 145 -1.69 15.78 6.84
C ASP A 145 -1.85 14.34 7.34
N SER A 146 -3.07 13.81 7.33
CA SER A 146 -3.33 12.41 7.69
C SER A 146 -2.72 11.43 6.67
N ALA A 147 -2.67 11.80 5.39
CA ALA A 147 -2.03 10.97 4.37
C ALA A 147 -0.51 10.89 4.54
N GLY A 148 0.13 11.91 5.12
CA GLY A 148 1.57 11.98 5.34
C GLY A 148 2.15 10.87 6.22
N ILE A 149 1.32 10.15 6.99
CA ILE A 149 1.74 8.97 7.76
C ILE A 149 2.36 7.88 6.86
N VAL A 150 1.97 7.83 5.58
CA VAL A 150 2.44 6.82 4.62
C VAL A 150 3.95 6.88 4.42
N ASP A 151 4.53 8.09 4.44
CA ASP A 151 5.97 8.32 4.34
C ASP A 151 6.69 7.73 5.55
N THR A 152 6.10 7.89 6.74
CA THR A 152 6.64 7.36 8.01
C THR A 152 6.58 5.83 8.04
N ILE A 153 5.45 5.24 7.64
CA ILE A 153 5.30 3.78 7.57
C ILE A 153 6.28 3.20 6.54
N ALA A 154 6.39 3.81 5.35
CA ALA A 154 7.31 3.37 4.31
C ALA A 154 8.78 3.43 4.78
N ALA A 155 9.19 4.53 5.43
CA ALA A 155 10.52 4.68 6.01
C ALA A 155 10.82 3.62 7.08
N ALA A 156 9.88 3.38 7.99
CA ALA A 156 10.04 2.37 9.03
C ALA A 156 10.10 0.95 8.47
N MET A 157 9.29 0.63 7.44
CA MET A 157 9.30 -0.68 6.79
C MET A 157 10.57 -0.91 5.98
N ILE A 158 10.95 0.02 5.10
CA ILE A 158 12.13 -0.14 4.23
C ILE A 158 13.43 -0.21 5.04
N ALA A 159 13.46 0.32 6.28
CA ALA A 159 14.58 0.20 7.19
C ALA A 159 14.77 -1.21 7.76
N ARG A 160 13.77 -2.09 7.70
CA ARG A 160 13.77 -3.43 8.32
C ARG A 160 14.17 -4.52 7.33
N ASP A 161 14.97 -5.47 7.78
CA ASP A 161 15.36 -6.62 6.96
C ASP A 161 14.39 -7.80 7.16
N PRO A 162 14.03 -8.53 6.08
CA PRO A 162 13.44 -9.85 6.20
C PRO A 162 14.35 -10.77 7.03
N THR A 163 13.78 -11.51 7.97
CA THR A 163 14.59 -12.46 8.77
C THR A 163 14.74 -13.80 8.06
N THR A 164 15.62 -14.67 8.58
CA THR A 164 15.72 -16.07 8.15
C THR A 164 14.72 -16.99 8.85
N ALA A 165 13.86 -16.45 9.72
CA ALA A 165 12.83 -17.24 10.38
C ALA A 165 11.82 -17.77 9.37
N ILE A 166 11.31 -18.97 9.62
CA ILE A 166 10.27 -19.56 8.77
C ILE A 166 9.03 -18.66 8.83
N ALA A 167 8.61 -18.15 7.67
CA ALA A 167 7.41 -17.35 7.53
C ALA A 167 6.18 -18.12 8.02
N LYS A 168 5.41 -17.48 8.89
CA LYS A 168 4.13 -17.94 9.40
C LYS A 168 3.05 -16.99 8.92
N TYR A 169 2.25 -17.48 7.99
CA TYR A 169 1.12 -16.74 7.46
C TYR A 169 -0.09 -16.83 8.40
N ASP A 170 -0.68 -15.68 8.71
CA ASP A 170 -1.97 -15.50 9.36
C ASP A 170 -2.76 -14.44 8.58
N GLY A 171 -3.80 -14.90 7.89
CA GLY A 171 -4.63 -14.04 7.05
C GLY A 171 -5.38 -12.93 7.80
N ASN A 172 -5.30 -12.85 9.13
CA ASN A 172 -5.94 -11.80 9.93
C ASN A 172 -4.98 -10.65 10.31
N GLY A 173 -3.90 -10.44 9.54
CA GLY A 173 -2.98 -9.33 9.76
C GLY A 173 -1.89 -9.58 10.81
N ASN A 174 -1.63 -10.85 11.17
CA ASN A 174 -0.67 -11.22 12.22
C ASN A 174 0.45 -12.14 11.72
N SER A 175 0.73 -12.16 10.42
CA SER A 175 1.83 -12.96 9.88
C SER A 175 3.18 -12.49 10.43
N THR A 176 4.11 -13.43 10.62
CA THR A 176 5.44 -13.19 11.23
C THR A 176 6.53 -14.03 10.56
N GLY A 177 7.79 -13.64 10.70
CA GLY A 177 8.93 -14.37 10.15
C GLY A 177 9.16 -14.13 8.67
N GLY A 178 10.42 -14.19 8.23
CA GLY A 178 10.75 -14.00 6.82
C GLY A 178 10.46 -12.57 6.36
N VAL A 179 9.80 -12.44 5.20
CA VAL A 179 9.34 -11.15 4.65
C VAL A 179 8.36 -10.43 5.58
N TRP A 180 7.62 -11.15 6.42
CA TRP A 180 6.63 -10.55 7.31
C TRP A 180 7.23 -9.69 8.42
N ASP A 181 8.53 -9.85 8.72
CA ASP A 181 9.22 -9.04 9.73
C ASP A 181 9.56 -7.62 9.25
N VAL A 182 9.42 -7.36 7.94
CA VAL A 182 9.49 -6.02 7.34
C VAL A 182 8.29 -5.17 7.75
N PHE A 183 7.12 -5.79 7.94
CA PHE A 183 5.91 -5.08 8.37
C PHE A 183 6.04 -4.64 9.83
N LEU A 184 5.42 -3.50 10.13
CA LEU A 184 5.44 -2.95 11.48
C LEU A 184 4.62 -3.84 12.43
N PRO A 185 5.10 -4.03 13.67
CA PRO A 185 4.33 -4.73 14.69
C PRO A 185 3.07 -3.93 15.04
N LYS A 186 2.02 -4.62 15.51
CA LYS A 186 0.70 -4.02 15.78
C LYS A 186 0.68 -2.83 16.74
N ASP A 187 1.71 -2.71 17.58
CA ASP A 187 1.89 -1.68 18.60
C ASP A 187 2.92 -0.62 18.21
N ALA A 188 3.34 -0.60 16.94
CA ALA A 188 4.16 0.44 16.37
C ALA A 188 3.46 1.81 16.44
N GLU A 189 4.19 2.85 16.82
CA GLU A 189 3.68 4.22 16.94
C GLU A 189 3.19 4.75 15.58
N GLU A 190 3.87 4.34 14.51
CA GLU A 190 3.56 4.66 13.12
C GLU A 190 2.20 4.11 12.64
N LEU A 191 1.62 3.15 13.38
CA LEU A 191 0.30 2.58 13.09
C LEU A 191 -0.81 3.18 13.98
N THR A 192 -0.52 4.25 14.72
CA THR A 192 -1.53 4.87 15.59
C THR A 192 -2.81 5.21 14.82
N GLY A 193 -3.95 4.67 15.29
CA GLY A 193 -5.26 4.91 14.68
C GLY A 193 -5.65 3.91 13.58
N ILE A 194 -4.74 3.00 13.18
CA ILE A 194 -5.02 1.92 12.23
C ILE A 194 -4.61 0.56 12.79
N THR A 195 -5.37 -0.49 12.45
CA THR A 195 -5.07 -1.86 12.86
C THR A 195 -5.05 -2.78 11.65
N ALA A 196 -4.05 -3.68 11.61
CA ALA A 196 -3.97 -4.71 10.59
C ALA A 196 -5.15 -5.68 10.69
N TYR A 197 -5.79 -5.99 9.56
CA TYR A 197 -6.94 -6.90 9.54
C TYR A 197 -6.84 -8.00 8.48
N LEU A 198 -5.91 -7.88 7.53
CA LEU A 198 -5.76 -8.83 6.45
C LEU A 198 -4.31 -8.92 6.00
N ASP A 199 -3.80 -10.14 5.88
CA ASP A 199 -2.54 -10.42 5.17
C ASP A 199 -2.86 -11.21 3.89
N LYS A 200 -2.05 -11.01 2.84
CA LYS A 200 -2.07 -11.82 1.61
C LYS A 200 -0.65 -12.14 1.18
N GLU A 201 -0.44 -13.35 0.65
CA GLU A 201 0.84 -13.75 0.08
C GLU A 201 0.63 -14.27 -1.35
N THR A 202 1.52 -13.86 -2.26
CA THR A 202 1.63 -14.42 -3.60
C THR A 202 3.07 -14.82 -3.86
N ARG A 203 3.28 -16.05 -4.32
CA ARG A 203 4.58 -16.57 -4.75
C ARG A 203 4.51 -16.99 -6.21
N PRO A 204 5.50 -16.65 -7.04
CA PRO A 204 5.55 -17.15 -8.41
C PRO A 204 5.67 -18.69 -8.42
N ALA A 205 4.99 -19.32 -9.37
CA ALA A 205 5.00 -20.77 -9.49
C ALA A 205 6.42 -21.28 -9.84
N GLY A 206 6.99 -22.13 -8.99
CA GLY A 206 8.27 -22.79 -9.24
C GLY A 206 9.40 -22.49 -8.25
N ASN A 207 9.16 -21.64 -7.24
CA ASN A 207 10.05 -21.43 -6.09
C ASN A 207 9.50 -22.13 -4.82
#